data_AF-A0A2V5M3B8-F1
#
_entry.id   AF-A0A2V5M3B8-F1
#
_cell.length_a   1.000
_cell.length_b   1.000
_cell.length_c   1.000
_cell.angle_alpha   90.00
_cell.angle_beta   90.00
_cell.angle_gamma   90.00
#
_symmetry.space_group_name_H-M   'P 1'
#
loop_
_entity.id
_entity.type
_entity.pdbx_description
1 polymer ?
#
loop_
_entity_poly.entity_id
_entity_poly.type
_entity_poly.pdbx_seq_one_letter_code
_entity_poly.pdbx_strand_id
1 'polypeptide(L)'
;MRYPNPIQAQFDAAMKVRALFEEESALMDRILFLRGALAQAGSALAEADPLKKNVSDFDNKVDAVRKQIVATKEGGAITGEERLREHTDQLYGAILSYEGKPGEYQLAYIDALKRELTDASNDFAGLLAKDLPALNEALKGKSQQEISPPGYR
;
A
#
# COMPACT_ATOMS: atom_id res chain seq x y z
N MET A 1 -12.69 10.89 38.15
CA MET A 1 -12.59 10.46 36.74
C MET A 1 -13.23 11.53 35.87
N ARG A 2 -12.45 12.23 35.03
CA ARG A 2 -13.01 13.21 34.08
C ARG A 2 -13.34 12.43 32.81
N TYR A 3 -14.62 12.31 32.47
CA TYR A 3 -15.03 11.71 31.21
C TYR A 3 -14.39 12.50 30.04
N PRO A 4 -13.79 11.82 29.04
CA PRO A 4 -13.22 12.52 27.90
C PRO A 4 -14.29 13.33 27.19
N ASN A 5 -13.95 14.54 26.76
CA ASN A 5 -14.85 15.40 25.98
C ASN A 5 -15.23 14.65 24.68
N PRO A 6 -16.51 14.34 24.43
CA PRO A 6 -16.94 13.59 23.25
C PRO A 6 -16.44 14.18 21.93
N ILE A 7 -16.37 15.51 21.83
CA ILE A 7 -15.87 16.23 20.64
C ILE A 7 -14.38 15.94 20.42
N GLN A 8 -13.59 15.92 21.50
CA GLN A 8 -12.16 15.60 21.41
C GLN A 8 -11.95 14.15 20.96
N ALA A 9 -12.71 13.21 21.52
CA ALA A 9 -12.58 11.79 21.16
C ALA A 9 -12.94 11.52 19.70
N GLN A 10 -13.97 12.21 19.19
CA GLN A 10 -14.35 12.12 17.77
C GLN A 10 -13.27 12.73 16.87
N PHE A 11 -12.76 13.91 17.23
CA PHE A 11 -11.67 14.56 16.50
C PHE A 11 -10.42 13.68 16.45
N ASP A 12 -10.01 13.09 17.57
CA ASP A 12 -8.85 12.21 17.65
C ASP A 12 -9.03 10.98 16.76
N ALA A 13 -10.23 10.38 16.73
CA ALA A 13 -10.53 9.25 15.85
C ALA A 13 -10.48 9.66 14.36
N ALA A 14 -11.06 10.81 14.00
CA ALA A 14 -11.00 11.33 12.64
C ALA A 14 -9.55 11.61 12.18
N MET A 15 -8.71 12.15 13.07
CA MET A 15 -7.30 12.39 12.78
C MET A 15 -6.50 11.09 12.59
N LYS A 16 -6.85 10.01 13.30
CA LYS A 16 -6.25 8.69 13.06
C LYS A 16 -6.62 8.14 11.68
N VAL A 17 -7.87 8.27 11.27
CA VAL A 17 -8.31 7.82 9.93
C VAL A 17 -7.68 8.67 8.83
N ARG A 18 -7.54 9.99 9.03
CA ARG A 18 -6.77 10.86 8.14
C ARG A 18 -5.33 10.36 7.97
N ALA A 19 -4.66 10.01 9.07
CA ALA A 19 -3.30 9.49 9.02
C ALA A 19 -3.22 8.17 8.24
N LEU A 20 -4.20 7.28 8.38
CA LEU A 20 -4.29 6.05 7.56
C LEU A 20 -4.32 6.35 6.06
N PHE A 21 -5.12 7.33 5.62
CA PHE A 21 -5.13 7.71 4.19
C PHE A 21 -3.82 8.28 3.70
N GLU A 22 -3.14 9.09 4.53
CA GLU A 22 -1.84 9.65 4.18
C GLU A 22 -0.79 8.54 4.04
N GLU A 23 -0.77 7.59 4.97
CA GLU A 23 0.11 6.43 4.94
C GLU A 23 -0.19 5.48 3.76
N GLU A 24 -1.47 5.18 3.49
CA GLU A 24 -1.89 4.40 2.31
C GLU A 24 -1.45 5.06 1.01
N SER A 25 -1.66 6.37 0.88
CA SER A 25 -1.31 7.12 -0.33
C SER A 25 0.20 7.14 -0.54
N ALA A 26 0.96 7.37 0.53
CA ALA A 26 2.42 7.35 0.48
C ALA A 26 2.96 5.96 0.09
N LEU A 27 2.37 4.87 0.63
CA LEU A 27 2.75 3.52 0.26
C LEU A 27 2.41 3.22 -1.21
N MET A 28 1.21 3.61 -1.66
CA MET A 28 0.76 3.40 -3.03
C MET A 28 1.67 4.12 -4.04
N ASP A 29 2.05 5.37 -3.79
CA ASP A 29 2.97 6.14 -4.63
C ASP A 29 4.30 5.40 -4.82
N ARG A 30 4.85 4.85 -3.73
CA ARG A 30 6.11 4.11 -3.75
C ARG A 30 5.99 2.78 -4.50
N ILE A 31 4.87 2.07 -4.32
CA ILE A 31 4.56 0.85 -5.07
C ILE A 31 4.48 1.16 -6.57
N LEU A 32 3.69 2.17 -6.97
CA LEU A 32 3.51 2.52 -8.38
C LEU A 32 4.81 3.00 -9.03
N PHE A 33 5.63 3.77 -8.30
CA PHE A 33 6.96 4.15 -8.76
C PHE A 33 7.82 2.93 -9.09
N LEU A 34 7.92 1.96 -8.17
CA LEU A 34 8.72 0.76 -8.38
C LEU A 34 8.21 -0.07 -9.56
N ARG A 35 6.88 -0.24 -9.68
CA ARG A 35 6.28 -0.97 -10.80
C ARG A 35 6.54 -0.31 -12.14
N GLY A 36 6.50 1.02 -12.20
CA GLY A 36 6.89 1.77 -13.40
C GLY A 36 8.35 1.50 -13.79
N ALA A 37 9.25 1.51 -12.83
CA ALA A 37 10.67 1.21 -13.07
C ALA A 37 10.89 -0.26 -13.49
N LEU A 38 10.14 -1.21 -12.93
CA LEU A 38 10.16 -2.62 -13.33
C LEU A 38 9.66 -2.82 -14.76
N ALA A 39 8.57 -2.16 -15.14
CA ALA A 39 8.06 -2.19 -16.51
C ALA A 39 9.11 -1.66 -17.50
N GLN A 40 9.78 -0.55 -17.16
CA GLN A 40 10.85 0.00 -17.98
C GLN A 40 12.03 -0.99 -18.11
N ALA A 41 12.52 -1.53 -17.00
CA ALA A 41 13.60 -2.53 -17.00
C ALA A 41 13.23 -3.77 -17.83
N GLY A 42 12.01 -4.29 -17.68
CA GLY A 42 11.52 -5.44 -18.44
C GLY A 42 11.42 -5.19 -19.95
N SER A 43 11.09 -3.95 -20.34
CA SER A 43 11.02 -3.54 -21.76
C SER A 43 12.39 -3.39 -22.43
N ALA A 44 13.43 -3.06 -21.66
CA ALA A 44 14.81 -2.94 -22.15
C ALA A 44 15.48 -4.30 -22.39
N LEU A 45 14.93 -5.37 -21.82
CA LEU A 45 15.43 -6.74 -21.98
C LEU A 45 14.89 -7.40 -23.26
N ALA A 46 15.77 -8.15 -23.94
CA ALA A 46 15.38 -8.99 -25.07
C ALA A 46 14.31 -10.02 -24.64
N GLU A 47 13.38 -10.38 -25.53
CA GLU A 47 12.27 -11.30 -25.20
C GLU A 47 12.74 -12.67 -24.71
N ALA A 48 13.83 -13.18 -25.26
CA ALA A 48 14.40 -14.46 -24.86
C ALA A 48 15.28 -14.38 -23.59
N ASP A 49 15.48 -13.20 -23.00
CA ASP A 49 16.32 -13.06 -21.81
C ASP A 49 15.57 -13.59 -20.57
N PRO A 50 16.11 -14.60 -19.86
CA PRO A 50 15.51 -15.12 -18.63
C PRO A 50 15.27 -14.04 -17.55
N LEU A 51 16.04 -12.95 -17.54
CA LEU A 51 15.83 -11.85 -16.60
C LEU A 51 14.47 -11.17 -16.78
N LYS A 52 13.88 -11.23 -17.97
CA LYS A 52 12.54 -10.67 -18.21
C LYS A 52 11.50 -11.36 -17.33
N LYS A 53 11.64 -12.68 -17.12
CA LYS A 53 10.81 -13.43 -16.16
C LYS A 53 11.10 -13.00 -14.73
N ASN A 54 12.36 -12.83 -14.33
CA ASN A 54 12.69 -12.40 -12.97
C ASN A 54 12.11 -11.01 -12.63
N VAL A 55 12.17 -10.07 -13.58
CA VAL A 55 11.56 -8.73 -13.44
C VAL A 55 10.04 -8.85 -13.30
N SER A 56 9.39 -9.66 -14.15
CA SER A 56 7.94 -9.89 -14.08
C SER A 56 7.50 -10.58 -12.79
N ASP A 57 8.23 -11.60 -12.33
CA ASP A 57 7.95 -12.30 -11.09
C ASP A 57 8.09 -11.36 -9.89
N PHE A 58 9.07 -10.45 -9.92
CA PHE A 58 9.21 -9.43 -8.88
C PHE A 58 8.09 -8.37 -8.94
N ASP A 59 7.71 -7.88 -10.13
CA ASP A 59 6.55 -6.99 -10.28
C ASP A 59 5.26 -7.63 -9.75
N ASN A 60 5.06 -8.93 -9.96
CA ASN A 60 3.92 -9.66 -9.41
C ASN A 60 3.90 -9.69 -7.88
N LYS A 61 5.06 -9.79 -7.23
CA LYS A 61 5.15 -9.68 -5.75
C LYS A 61 4.80 -8.27 -5.28
N VAL A 62 5.27 -7.24 -5.98
CA VAL A 62 4.94 -5.83 -5.69
C VAL A 62 3.45 -5.56 -5.90
N ASP A 63 2.86 -6.12 -6.97
CA ASP A 63 1.42 -6.03 -7.24
C ASP A 63 0.58 -6.77 -6.19
N ALA A 64 1.07 -7.87 -5.62
CA ALA A 64 0.39 -8.55 -4.53
C ALA A 64 0.24 -7.64 -3.31
N VAL A 65 1.26 -6.83 -2.97
CA VAL A 65 1.14 -5.82 -1.91
C VAL A 65 0.14 -4.73 -2.29
N ARG A 66 0.19 -4.24 -3.54
CA ARG A 66 -0.77 -3.24 -4.06
C ARG A 66 -2.23 -3.68 -3.83
N LYS A 67 -2.51 -4.97 -4.09
CA LYS A 67 -3.84 -5.59 -3.96
C LYS A 67 -4.32 -5.74 -2.52
N GLN A 68 -3.44 -5.66 -1.53
CA GLN A 68 -3.87 -5.57 -0.12
C GLN A 68 -4.50 -4.19 0.16
N ILE A 69 -4.01 -3.14 -0.52
CA ILE A 69 -4.39 -1.75 -0.28
C ILE A 69 -5.65 -1.35 -1.07
N VAL A 70 -5.68 -1.67 -2.36
CA VAL A 70 -6.73 -1.23 -3.30
C VAL A 70 -7.27 -2.39 -4.13
N ALA A 71 -8.56 -2.35 -4.46
CA ALA A 71 -9.15 -3.28 -5.41
C ALA A 71 -8.60 -3.01 -6.83
N THR A 72 -8.18 -4.06 -7.55
CA THR A 72 -7.45 -3.89 -8.82
C THR A 72 -8.11 -4.53 -10.05
N LYS A 73 -9.40 -4.90 -10.01
CA LYS A 73 -10.04 -5.50 -11.18
C LYS A 73 -10.37 -4.45 -12.25
N GLU A 74 -9.78 -4.64 -13.42
CA GLU A 74 -10.04 -3.83 -14.62
C GLU A 74 -11.46 -4.04 -15.12
N GLY A 75 -12.14 -2.94 -15.44
CA GLY A 75 -13.38 -2.93 -16.18
C GLY A 75 -14.64 -2.72 -15.35
N GLY A 76 -14.82 -1.51 -14.79
CA GLY A 76 -16.11 -0.84 -14.54
C GLY A 76 -17.19 -1.54 -13.71
N ALA A 77 -17.02 -2.80 -13.35
CA ALA A 77 -17.93 -3.57 -12.55
C ALA A 77 -17.64 -3.26 -11.08
N ILE A 78 -18.67 -2.84 -10.36
CA ILE A 78 -18.67 -2.81 -8.90
C ILE A 78 -18.61 -4.28 -8.46
N THR A 79 -17.40 -4.82 -8.33
CA THR A 79 -17.18 -6.25 -8.06
C THR A 79 -17.37 -6.61 -6.58
N GLY A 80 -17.69 -5.63 -5.73
CA GLY A 80 -17.85 -5.81 -4.29
C GLY A 80 -16.54 -6.16 -3.56
N GLU A 81 -15.39 -6.08 -4.24
CA GLU A 81 -14.09 -6.26 -3.60
C GLU A 81 -13.73 -4.99 -2.82
N GLU A 82 -13.83 -5.07 -1.50
CA GLU A 82 -13.36 -4.03 -0.59
C GLU A 82 -11.95 -4.39 -0.10
N ARG A 83 -11.10 -3.36 0.01
CA ARG A 83 -9.72 -3.45 0.51
C ARG A 83 -9.51 -2.36 1.54
N LEU A 84 -8.28 -2.26 2.08
CA LEU A 84 -7.92 -1.28 3.11
C LEU A 84 -8.48 0.11 2.83
N ARG A 85 -8.31 0.60 1.60
CA ARG A 85 -8.77 1.95 1.23
C ARG A 85 -10.28 2.13 1.35
N GLU A 86 -11.06 1.18 0.85
CA GLU A 86 -12.53 1.22 0.91
C GLU A 86 -13.03 1.09 2.35
N HIS A 87 -12.40 0.24 3.15
CA HIS A 87 -12.72 0.09 4.58
C HIS A 87 -12.38 1.35 5.38
N THR A 88 -11.27 2.03 5.04
CA THR A 88 -10.89 3.31 5.63
C THR A 88 -11.90 4.41 5.24
N ASP A 89 -12.37 4.45 3.99
CA ASP A 89 -13.41 5.36 3.51
C ASP A 89 -14.75 5.16 4.24
N GLN A 90 -15.20 3.91 4.39
CA GLN A 90 -16.41 3.58 5.14
C GLN A 90 -16.32 4.02 6.61
N LEU A 91 -15.17 3.76 7.25
CA LEU A 91 -14.93 4.15 8.63
C LEU A 91 -14.90 5.66 8.81
N TYR A 92 -14.30 6.39 7.86
CA TYR A 92 -14.31 7.85 7.85
C TYR A 92 -15.73 8.39 7.81
N GLY A 93 -16.57 7.88 6.89
CA GLY A 93 -17.99 8.24 6.81
C GLY A 93 -18.76 7.94 8.10
N ALA A 94 -18.50 6.80 8.73
CA ALA A 94 -19.14 6.40 9.99
C ALA A 94 -18.73 7.29 11.19
N ILE A 95 -17.50 7.80 11.22
CA ILE A 95 -17.02 8.71 12.27
C ILE A 95 -17.59 10.12 12.08
N LEU A 96 -17.69 10.60 10.83
CA LEU A 96 -18.21 11.94 10.54
C LEU A 96 -19.74 12.05 10.65
N SER A 97 -20.47 10.96 10.44
CA SER A 97 -21.94 10.96 10.46
C SER A 97 -22.56 10.88 11.86
N TYR A 98 -21.75 10.69 12.91
CA TYR A 98 -22.24 10.58 14.29
C TYR A 98 -21.66 11.65 15.21
N GLU A 99 -22.50 12.56 15.71
CA GLU A 99 -22.09 13.58 16.69
C GLU A 99 -22.05 12.97 18.11
N GLY A 100 -20.91 12.41 18.48
CA GLY A 100 -20.73 11.77 19.78
C GLY A 100 -19.42 11.00 19.92
N LYS A 101 -19.23 10.35 21.07
CA LYS A 101 -18.05 9.49 21.29
C LYS A 101 -18.09 8.33 20.28
N PRO A 102 -17.00 8.07 19.53
CA PRO A 102 -16.90 6.89 18.66
C PRO A 102 -17.21 5.61 19.43
N GLY A 103 -17.94 4.70 18.79
CA GLY A 103 -18.20 3.38 19.37
C GLY A 103 -16.89 2.61 19.57
N GLU A 104 -16.83 1.74 20.58
CA GLU A 104 -15.63 0.92 20.83
C GLU A 104 -15.24 0.07 19.60
N TYR A 105 -16.24 -0.38 18.85
CA TYR A 105 -16.03 -1.05 17.56
C TYR A 105 -15.30 -0.17 16.54
N GLN A 106 -15.65 1.10 16.40
CA GLN A 106 -14.98 2.01 15.45
C GLN A 106 -13.51 2.20 15.82
N LEU A 107 -13.21 2.35 17.11
CA LEU A 107 -11.82 2.47 17.59
C LEU A 107 -11.02 1.19 17.33
N ALA A 108 -11.61 0.02 17.63
CA ALA A 108 -10.98 -1.26 17.34
C ALA A 108 -10.76 -1.47 15.84
N TYR A 109 -11.68 -0.97 15.00
CA TYR A 109 -11.55 -1.07 13.56
C TYR A 109 -10.46 -0.16 12.99
N ILE A 110 -10.28 1.06 13.52
CA ILE A 110 -9.11 1.91 13.23
C ILE A 110 -7.82 1.14 13.52
N ASP A 111 -7.73 0.50 14.69
CA ASP A 111 -6.53 -0.23 15.09
C ASP A 111 -6.26 -1.46 14.21
N ALA A 112 -7.31 -2.14 13.74
CA ALA A 112 -7.20 -3.26 12.80
C ALA A 112 -6.67 -2.79 11.43
N LEU A 113 -7.29 -1.76 10.84
CA LEU A 113 -6.85 -1.20 9.55
C LEU A 113 -5.42 -0.68 9.61
N LYS A 114 -5.02 -0.07 10.74
CA LYS A 114 -3.63 0.35 10.97
C LYS A 114 -2.65 -0.82 10.92
N ARG A 115 -3.00 -1.95 11.53
CA ARG A 115 -2.15 -3.15 11.52
C ARG A 115 -2.02 -3.72 10.13
N GLU A 116 -3.14 -3.84 9.40
CA GLU A 116 -3.13 -4.31 8.02
C GLU A 116 -2.27 -3.42 7.10
N LEU A 117 -2.35 -2.09 7.25
CA LEU A 117 -1.48 -1.16 6.51
C LEU A 117 0.00 -1.29 6.92
N THR A 118 0.26 -1.53 8.20
CA THR A 118 1.62 -1.77 8.71
C THR A 118 2.20 -3.06 8.12
N ASP A 119 1.40 -4.12 8.04
CA ASP A 119 1.81 -5.40 7.47
C ASP A 119 2.10 -5.25 5.97
N ALA A 120 1.24 -4.59 5.20
CA ALA A 120 1.49 -4.29 3.80
C ALA A 120 2.76 -3.43 3.60
N SER A 121 2.99 -2.45 4.48
CA SER A 121 4.21 -1.63 4.47
C SER A 121 5.47 -2.46 4.73
N ASN A 122 5.40 -3.40 5.68
CA ASN A 122 6.50 -4.30 6.02
C ASN A 122 6.79 -5.31 4.91
N ASP A 123 5.75 -5.85 4.28
CA ASP A 123 5.88 -6.72 3.11
C ASP A 123 6.61 -6.00 1.98
N PHE A 124 6.18 -4.77 1.66
CA PHE A 124 6.85 -3.94 0.66
C PHE A 124 8.30 -3.62 1.02
N ALA A 125 8.56 -3.23 2.28
CA ALA A 125 9.92 -2.97 2.76
C ALA A 125 10.81 -4.24 2.66
N GLY A 126 10.23 -5.42 2.92
CA GLY A 126 10.89 -6.71 2.75
C GLY A 126 11.32 -6.94 1.30
N LEU A 127 10.44 -6.67 0.34
CA LEU A 127 10.74 -6.74 -1.10
C LEU A 127 11.89 -5.80 -1.49
N LEU A 128 11.89 -4.56 -0.98
CA LEU A 128 12.96 -3.59 -1.25
C LEU A 128 14.30 -3.98 -0.62
N ALA A 129 14.28 -4.58 0.57
CA ALA A 129 15.49 -4.92 1.30
C ALA A 129 16.14 -6.23 0.83
N LYS A 130 15.35 -7.19 0.33
CA LYS A 130 15.81 -8.55 0.03
C LYS A 130 15.81 -8.86 -1.47
N ASP A 131 14.68 -8.65 -2.13
CA ASP A 131 14.48 -9.07 -3.52
C ASP A 131 15.05 -8.05 -4.53
N LEU A 132 14.85 -6.75 -4.29
CA LEU A 132 15.33 -5.69 -5.20
C LEU A 132 16.86 -5.70 -5.38
N PRO A 133 17.70 -5.82 -4.34
CA PRO A 133 19.14 -5.89 -4.50
C PRO A 133 19.58 -7.11 -5.32
N ALA A 134 18.95 -8.27 -5.09
CA ALA A 134 19.24 -9.48 -5.84
C ALA A 134 18.89 -9.33 -7.33
N LEU A 135 17.78 -8.67 -7.65
CA LEU A 135 17.41 -8.34 -9.03
C LEU A 135 18.41 -7.35 -9.66
N ASN A 136 18.84 -6.32 -8.92
CA ASN A 136 19.81 -5.35 -9.40
C ASN A 136 21.18 -5.97 -9.70
N GLU A 137 21.67 -6.90 -8.86
CA GLU A 137 22.90 -7.65 -9.16
C GLU A 137 22.76 -8.47 -10.45
N ALA A 138 21.60 -9.09 -10.68
CA ALA A 138 21.35 -9.83 -11.91
C ALA A 138 21.31 -8.92 -13.16
N LEU A 139 20.67 -7.75 -13.05
CA LEU A 139 20.64 -6.73 -14.11
C LEU A 139 22.04 -6.21 -14.44
N LYS A 140 22.84 -5.92 -13.42
CA LYS A 140 24.23 -5.47 -13.55
C LYS A 140 25.11 -6.51 -14.24
N GLY A 141 24.93 -7.80 -13.95
CA GLY A 141 25.59 -8.89 -14.65
C GLY A 141 25.29 -8.95 -16.16
N LYS A 142 24.23 -8.27 -16.63
CA LYS A 142 23.85 -8.11 -18.04
C LYS A 142 24.12 -6.71 -18.58
N SER A 143 24.91 -5.90 -17.87
CA SER A 143 25.19 -4.49 -18.20
C SER A 143 23.92 -3.64 -18.35
N GLN A 144 22.84 -4.01 -17.65
CA GLN A 144 21.61 -3.22 -17.58
C GLN A 144 21.69 -2.22 -16.43
N GLN A 145 20.88 -1.17 -16.51
CA GLN A 145 20.75 -0.20 -15.42
C GLN A 145 20.04 -0.83 -14.22
N GLU A 146 20.50 -0.48 -13.03
CA GLU A 146 19.86 -0.86 -11.77
C GLU A 146 18.54 -0.12 -11.60
N ILE A 147 17.60 -0.75 -10.89
CA ILE A 147 16.33 -0.17 -10.53
C ILE A 147 16.50 0.58 -9.21
N SER A 148 16.25 1.88 -9.23
CA SER A 148 16.29 2.72 -8.04
C SER A 148 15.15 2.39 -7.07
N PRO A 149 15.41 2.27 -5.76
CA PRO A 149 14.34 2.14 -4.79
C PRO A 149 13.50 3.43 -4.73
N PRO A 150 12.18 3.33 -4.43
CA PRO A 150 11.35 4.51 -4.22
C PRO A 150 11.77 5.27 -2.95
N GLY A 151 11.80 6.60 -3.03
CA GLY A 151 12.11 7.46 -1.90
C GLY A 151 11.06 7.42 -0.78
N TYR A 152 11.45 7.87 0.42
CA TYR A 152 10.52 8.23 1.49
C TYR A 152 10.20 9.72 1.32
N ARG A 153 8.92 10.07 1.20
CA ARG A 153 8.47 11.47 1.25
C ARG A 153 8.16 11.86 2.68
#